data_AF-A0AAN6S1F1-F1
#
_entry.id   AF-A0AAN6S1F1-F1
#
_cell.length_a   1.000
_cell.length_b   1.000
_cell.length_c   1.000
_cell.angle_alpha   90.00
_cell.angle_beta   90.00
_cell.angle_gamma   90.00
#
_symmetry.space_group_name_H-M   'P 1'
#
loop_
_entity.id
_entity.type
_entity.pdbx_description
1 polymer ?
#
loop_
_entity_poly.entity_id
_entity_poly.type
_entity_poly.pdbx_seq_one_letter_code
_entity_poly.pdbx_strand_id
1 'polypeptide(L)'
;MASEQPKTIESLPPELLTEIFSHLTCAPPSETRLHDQPKSHMLADREATLKVVSLVSKRWRATALPVLFRHVVWALDRWDLLLVEPGQDVDPVDGLPLLRFLRDHGLGRHVFSLTMIVSNSLHGLMRLNEPGLEDSAHGSERSASSHRESKKAQMLLGGSRYPHIANRAATYSEDNNWLWKTLFDLMDPKRFTMIASPHMLTSLLSRMLFLGDAWCFNRDDLHILSLSRESPTKTPPTPSLASAAKPNSGSSSTTSASTSTSTSTEPVASSSSSKCPATPASRPCELFTIRPWTHLLLNEGSSTRVYKTYEFFLKRPPSILGALLGCEEAPNNTPLIPPTLKSMSYVAIFPLSYHFNTLVAFLPRIDHLFVQLVPRNSILQDREEMRNVDPSDLWMERNSCYGLIMRELLTSDMADKDDDAPGSNWRHLRTFTSGDAADEEAWDMAVHYVRTSRSGWRVEGNGIFVRGPPKPAPQAAWPPSEDGSNHNSNDSDNLGLGEDGDGEDEYGNGGIEILSVPPQSFSPW
;
A
#
# COMPACT_ATOMS: atom_id res chain seq x y z
N MET A 1 33.04 45.93 -29.39
CA MET A 1 33.40 44.84 -28.46
C MET A 1 32.10 44.29 -27.90
N ALA A 2 31.69 43.09 -28.31
CA ALA A 2 30.50 42.45 -27.74
C ALA A 2 30.86 41.96 -26.34
N SER A 3 30.21 42.49 -25.31
CA SER A 3 30.39 42.02 -23.93
C SER A 3 29.93 40.57 -23.84
N GLU A 4 30.81 39.63 -23.55
CA GLU A 4 30.41 38.28 -23.16
C GLU A 4 29.55 38.40 -21.90
N GLN A 5 28.26 38.10 -22.02
CA GLN A 5 27.40 38.01 -20.85
C GLN A 5 27.87 36.84 -19.98
N PRO A 6 27.94 37.01 -18.65
CA PRO A 6 28.29 35.92 -17.76
C PRO A 6 27.25 34.80 -17.91
N LYS A 7 27.71 33.60 -18.28
CA LYS A 7 26.88 32.39 -18.38
C LYS A 7 26.48 31.95 -16.97
N THR A 8 25.37 32.49 -16.48
CA THR A 8 24.77 32.06 -15.21
C THR A 8 23.82 30.91 -15.46
N ILE A 9 23.59 30.08 -14.44
CA ILE A 9 22.60 28.99 -14.49
C ILE A 9 21.18 29.50 -14.81
N GLU A 10 20.91 30.77 -14.50
CA GLU A 10 19.68 31.49 -14.87
C GLU A 10 19.54 31.71 -16.39
N SER A 11 20.58 31.52 -17.19
CA SER A 11 20.46 31.59 -18.65
C SER A 11 19.92 30.30 -19.28
N LEU A 12 19.85 29.20 -18.53
CA LEU A 12 19.37 27.90 -19.03
C LEU A 12 17.86 27.91 -19.29
N PRO A 13 17.36 27.25 -20.33
CA PRO A 13 15.93 27.01 -20.53
C PRO A 13 15.29 26.21 -19.38
N PRO A 14 13.98 26.42 -19.09
CA PRO A 14 13.27 25.69 -18.03
C PRO A 14 13.32 24.16 -18.16
N GLU A 15 13.40 23.64 -19.38
CA GLU A 15 13.47 22.20 -19.66
C GLU A 15 14.79 21.61 -19.16
N LEU A 16 15.91 22.31 -19.37
CA LEU A 16 17.21 21.89 -18.86
C LEU A 16 17.28 21.98 -17.34
N LEU A 17 16.68 23.02 -16.74
CA LEU A 17 16.57 23.12 -15.29
C LEU A 17 15.71 21.99 -14.71
N THR A 18 14.61 21.62 -15.38
CA THR A 18 13.75 20.49 -14.98
C THR A 18 14.53 19.18 -15.02
N GLU A 19 15.34 18.96 -16.05
CA GLU A 19 16.17 17.76 -16.16
C GLU A 19 17.27 17.72 -15.09
N ILE A 20 17.95 18.85 -14.84
CA ILE A 20 18.90 18.94 -13.74
C ILE A 20 18.23 18.61 -12.41
N PHE A 21 17.03 19.15 -12.15
CA PHE A 21 16.28 18.87 -10.93
C PHE A 21 15.76 17.43 -10.86
N SER A 22 15.49 16.78 -12.00
CA SER A 22 15.10 15.37 -12.03
C SER A 22 16.23 14.46 -11.52
N HIS A 23 17.48 14.80 -11.80
CA HIS A 23 18.65 14.11 -11.26
C HIS A 23 18.89 14.35 -9.75
N LEU A 24 18.24 15.35 -9.16
CA LEU A 24 18.26 15.57 -7.72
C LEU A 24 17.18 14.74 -6.99
N THR A 25 16.39 13.94 -7.71
CA THR A 25 15.42 13.01 -7.12
C THR A 25 16.05 11.66 -6.82
N CYS A 26 15.73 11.11 -5.65
CA CYS A 26 15.94 9.71 -5.33
C CYS A 26 14.66 8.91 -5.61
N ALA A 27 14.78 7.59 -5.76
CA ALA A 27 13.61 6.71 -5.82
C ALA A 27 12.75 6.95 -4.56
N PRO A 28 11.43 7.14 -4.69
CA PRO A 28 10.58 7.48 -3.56
C PRO A 28 10.61 6.33 -2.53
N PRO A 29 10.71 6.62 -1.22
CA PRO A 29 10.72 5.59 -0.19
C PRO A 29 9.50 4.65 -0.25
N SER A 30 8.39 5.10 -0.83
CA SER A 30 7.18 4.29 -1.05
C SER A 30 7.31 3.22 -2.14
N GLU A 31 8.40 3.17 -2.90
CA GLU A 31 8.67 2.07 -3.83
C GLU A 31 9.37 0.89 -3.15
N THR A 32 10.20 1.16 -2.14
CA THR A 32 11.03 0.14 -1.49
C THR A 32 10.53 -0.27 -0.11
N ARG A 33 9.94 0.68 0.64
CA ARG A 33 9.69 0.50 2.08
C ARG A 33 8.29 0.03 2.45
N LEU A 34 7.35 -0.09 1.51
CA LEU A 34 5.97 -0.47 1.86
C LEU A 34 5.84 -1.92 2.39
N HIS A 35 6.87 -2.74 2.22
CA HIS A 35 6.96 -4.10 2.78
C HIS A 35 7.67 -4.15 4.13
N ASP A 36 8.19 -3.01 4.62
CA ASP A 36 8.82 -2.91 5.93
C ASP A 36 7.76 -2.81 7.04
N GLN A 37 8.19 -2.92 8.30
CA GLN A 37 7.34 -2.64 9.46
C GLN A 37 6.78 -1.20 9.35
N PRO A 38 5.44 -1.03 9.34
CA PRO A 38 4.84 0.31 9.22
C PRO A 38 5.21 1.22 10.38
N LYS A 39 5.64 2.46 10.07
CA LYS A 39 5.94 3.51 11.06
C LYS A 39 5.51 4.87 10.53
N SER A 40 5.12 5.79 11.41
CA SER A 40 4.66 7.14 11.04
C SER A 40 5.70 7.95 10.25
N HIS A 41 6.99 7.73 10.52
CA HIS A 41 8.11 8.41 9.88
C HIS A 41 8.83 7.54 8.83
N MET A 42 8.23 6.41 8.41
CA MET A 42 8.90 5.49 7.48
C MET A 42 9.08 6.07 6.07
N LEU A 43 8.39 7.15 5.71
CA LEU A 43 8.53 7.82 4.43
C LEU A 43 9.17 9.21 4.56
N ALA A 44 9.72 9.54 5.73
CA ALA A 44 10.46 10.78 5.91
C ALA A 44 11.76 10.72 5.10
N ASP A 45 11.89 11.63 4.14
CA ASP A 45 13.11 11.81 3.37
C ASP A 45 14.13 12.58 4.21
N ARG A 46 15.37 12.06 4.26
CA ARG A 46 16.48 12.69 4.98
C ARG A 46 17.18 13.75 4.14
N GLU A 47 17.04 13.71 2.81
CA GLU A 47 17.69 14.63 1.89
C GLU A 47 16.67 15.55 1.21
N ALA A 48 16.46 16.72 1.79
CA ALA A 48 15.48 17.70 1.31
C ALA A 48 15.98 18.55 0.11
N THR A 49 16.79 17.98 -0.78
CA THR A 49 17.54 18.73 -1.82
C THR A 49 16.63 19.55 -2.72
N LEU A 50 15.52 18.97 -3.22
CA LEU A 50 14.56 19.71 -4.04
C LEU A 50 13.79 20.78 -3.27
N LYS A 51 13.58 20.59 -1.97
CA LYS A 51 12.97 21.63 -1.13
C LYS A 51 13.91 22.82 -1.03
N VAL A 52 15.21 22.59 -0.84
CA VAL A 52 16.24 23.64 -0.82
C VAL A 52 16.31 24.37 -2.18
N VAL A 53 16.34 23.63 -3.29
CA VAL A 53 16.31 24.20 -4.66
C VAL A 53 15.10 25.11 -4.87
N SER A 54 13.93 24.74 -4.35
CA SER A 54 12.70 25.52 -4.47
C SER A 54 12.73 26.87 -3.71
N LEU A 55 13.73 27.10 -2.86
CA LEU A 55 13.91 28.33 -2.08
C LEU A 55 14.91 29.30 -2.71
N VAL A 56 15.61 28.92 -3.78
CA VAL A 56 16.67 29.74 -4.41
C VAL A 56 16.10 30.97 -5.12
N SER A 57 15.07 30.80 -5.96
CA SER A 57 14.42 31.90 -6.68
C SER A 57 12.99 31.54 -7.08
N LYS A 58 12.16 32.54 -7.41
CA LYS A 58 10.79 32.31 -7.89
C LYS A 58 10.75 31.41 -9.13
N ARG A 59 11.74 31.55 -10.02
CA ARG A 59 11.87 30.72 -11.21
C ARG A 59 12.21 29.28 -10.86
N TRP A 60 13.21 29.09 -10.01
CA TRP A 60 13.61 27.76 -9.55
C TRP A 60 12.46 27.06 -8.84
N ARG A 61 11.72 27.80 -8.00
CA ARG A 61 10.49 27.31 -7.38
C ARG A 61 9.49 26.83 -8.43
N ALA A 62 9.15 27.65 -9.42
CA ALA A 62 8.18 27.28 -10.47
C ALA A 62 8.61 26.02 -11.26
N THR A 63 9.90 25.85 -11.52
CA THR A 63 10.45 24.69 -12.22
C THR A 63 10.59 23.45 -11.33
N ALA A 64 10.89 23.63 -10.04
CA ALA A 64 11.08 22.53 -9.09
C ALA A 64 9.76 21.94 -8.58
N LEU A 65 8.69 22.74 -8.45
CA LEU A 65 7.41 22.30 -7.89
C LEU A 65 6.82 21.06 -8.59
N PRO A 66 6.76 20.97 -9.94
CA PRO A 66 6.29 19.77 -10.63
C PRO A 66 7.07 18.49 -10.29
N VAL A 67 8.39 18.62 -10.09
CA VAL A 67 9.26 17.49 -9.73
C VAL A 67 9.09 17.13 -8.25
N LEU A 68 9.06 18.15 -7.38
CA LEU A 68 8.92 18.00 -5.93
C LEU A 68 7.59 17.33 -5.53
N PHE A 69 6.49 17.66 -6.22
CA PHE A 69 5.15 17.14 -5.93
C PHE A 69 4.80 15.87 -6.72
N ARG A 70 5.79 15.21 -7.35
CA ARG A 70 5.57 13.93 -8.03
C ARG A 70 5.17 12.81 -7.07
N HIS A 71 5.76 12.79 -5.88
CA HIS A 71 5.50 11.80 -4.85
C HIS A 71 5.11 12.50 -3.55
N VAL A 72 3.80 12.68 -3.35
CA VAL A 72 3.26 13.45 -2.23
C VAL A 72 3.06 12.57 -1.01
N VAL A 73 3.63 12.99 0.11
CA VAL A 73 3.30 12.46 1.44
C VAL A 73 2.46 13.49 2.17
N TRP A 74 1.24 13.12 2.51
CA TRP A 74 0.26 13.97 3.20
C TRP A 74 0.01 13.43 4.60
N ALA A 75 0.53 14.13 5.60
CA ALA A 75 0.15 13.90 6.99
C ALA A 75 -1.18 14.61 7.26
N LEU A 76 -2.17 13.85 7.70
CA LEU A 76 -3.53 14.30 7.94
C LEU A 76 -3.96 13.83 9.32
N ASP A 77 -4.62 14.71 10.06
CA ASP A 77 -5.29 14.30 11.27
C ASP A 77 -6.77 14.01 10.99
N ARG A 78 -7.33 12.93 11.55
CA ARG A 78 -8.73 12.55 11.35
C ARG A 78 -9.70 13.69 11.69
N TRP A 79 -9.34 14.54 12.66
CA TRP A 79 -10.22 15.62 13.10
C TRP A 79 -10.31 16.71 12.03
N ASP A 80 -9.28 16.86 11.19
CA ASP A 80 -9.31 17.79 10.04
C ASP A 80 -10.40 17.37 9.02
N LEU A 81 -10.67 16.07 8.86
CA LEU A 81 -11.72 15.58 7.94
C LEU A 81 -13.13 15.90 8.41
N LEU A 82 -13.40 15.74 9.72
CA LEU A 82 -14.72 16.00 10.32
C LEU A 82 -15.15 17.47 10.21
N LEU A 83 -14.18 18.37 10.02
CA LEU A 83 -14.39 19.82 9.92
C LEU A 83 -14.63 20.29 8.49
N VAL A 84 -14.17 19.51 7.52
CA VAL A 84 -14.18 19.87 6.10
C VAL A 84 -15.33 19.21 5.35
N GLU A 85 -15.96 18.18 5.92
CA GLU A 85 -17.07 17.49 5.25
C GLU A 85 -18.07 18.48 4.61
N PRO A 86 -18.34 18.35 3.31
CA PRO A 86 -19.01 19.39 2.55
C PRO A 86 -20.41 19.68 3.11
N GLY A 87 -20.61 20.91 3.59
CA GLY A 87 -21.92 21.57 3.64
C GLY A 87 -22.28 22.11 2.26
N GLN A 88 -23.56 22.48 2.03
CA GLN A 88 -24.10 22.81 0.70
C GLN A 88 -23.34 23.89 -0.09
N ASP A 89 -22.47 24.70 0.52
CA ASP A 89 -21.89 25.91 -0.11
C ASP A 89 -20.36 26.09 0.03
N VAL A 90 -19.59 25.12 0.55
CA VAL A 90 -18.13 25.27 0.71
C VAL A 90 -17.38 24.18 -0.04
N ASP A 91 -16.42 24.57 -0.89
CA ASP A 91 -15.54 23.63 -1.59
C ASP A 91 -14.62 22.94 -0.56
N PRO A 92 -14.67 21.61 -0.43
CA PRO A 92 -13.84 20.86 0.53
C PRO A 92 -12.33 21.04 0.29
N VAL A 93 -11.91 21.39 -0.93
CA VAL A 93 -10.51 21.65 -1.24
C VAL A 93 -9.99 22.87 -0.46
N ASP A 94 -10.82 23.88 -0.21
CA ASP A 94 -10.44 25.09 0.52
C ASP A 94 -10.13 24.82 2.01
N GLY A 95 -10.78 23.80 2.57
CA GLY A 95 -10.57 23.36 3.95
C GLY A 95 -9.31 22.51 4.15
N LEU A 96 -8.66 22.05 3.07
CA LEU A 96 -7.50 21.16 3.11
C LEU A 96 -6.27 21.86 2.52
N PRO A 97 -5.34 22.39 3.34
CA PRO A 97 -4.24 23.24 2.89
C PRO A 97 -3.40 22.65 1.76
N LEU A 98 -3.11 21.34 1.81
CA LEU A 98 -2.36 20.65 0.76
C LEU A 98 -3.14 20.63 -0.57
N LEU A 99 -4.43 20.30 -0.54
CA LEU A 99 -5.25 20.21 -1.75
C LEU A 99 -5.42 21.60 -2.37
N ARG A 100 -5.69 22.60 -1.53
CA ARG A 100 -5.71 24.01 -1.96
C ARG A 100 -4.39 24.40 -2.63
N PHE A 101 -3.26 24.11 -2.00
CA PHE A 101 -1.94 24.42 -2.57
C PHE A 101 -1.73 23.75 -3.94
N LEU A 102 -2.07 22.46 -4.06
CA LEU A 102 -1.95 21.71 -5.32
C LEU A 102 -2.83 22.30 -6.42
N ARG A 103 -4.04 22.73 -6.09
CA ARG A 103 -4.97 23.38 -7.02
C ARG A 103 -4.46 24.76 -7.45
N ASP A 104 -4.07 25.60 -6.50
CA ASP A 104 -3.64 26.98 -6.74
C ASP A 104 -2.37 27.04 -7.63
N HIS A 105 -1.54 26.00 -7.58
CA HIS A 105 -0.31 25.89 -8.39
C HIS A 105 -0.46 24.94 -9.60
N GLY A 106 -1.65 24.38 -9.87
CA GLY A 106 -1.88 23.47 -10.99
C GLY A 106 -1.03 22.19 -10.96
N LEU A 107 -0.70 21.70 -9.76
CA LEU A 107 0.21 20.58 -9.52
C LEU A 107 -0.46 19.21 -9.56
N GLY A 108 -1.80 19.13 -9.51
CA GLY A 108 -2.54 17.86 -9.46
C GLY A 108 -2.14 16.86 -10.55
N ARG A 109 -1.90 17.32 -11.78
CA ARG A 109 -1.44 16.49 -12.92
C ARG A 109 -0.02 15.93 -12.79
N HIS A 110 0.80 16.51 -11.91
CA HIS A 110 2.17 16.07 -11.67
C HIS A 110 2.25 15.02 -10.56
N VAL A 111 1.19 14.85 -9.75
CA VAL A 111 1.14 13.87 -8.68
C VAL A 111 1.06 12.45 -9.25
N PHE A 112 2.16 11.72 -9.17
CA PHE A 112 2.27 10.33 -9.61
C PHE A 112 1.87 9.35 -8.51
N SER A 113 2.25 9.64 -7.26
CA SER A 113 1.83 8.86 -6.09
C SER A 113 1.41 9.77 -4.95
N LEU A 114 0.32 9.42 -4.29
CA LEU A 114 -0.14 10.06 -3.06
C LEU A 114 -0.08 9.04 -1.92
N THR A 115 0.60 9.40 -0.84
CA THR A 115 0.59 8.64 0.43
C THR A 115 -0.04 9.49 1.52
N MET A 116 -1.13 9.01 2.09
CA MET A 116 -1.84 9.64 3.20
C MET A 116 -1.45 8.94 4.50
N ILE A 117 -0.85 9.68 5.43
CA ILE A 117 -0.52 9.22 6.78
C ILE A 117 -1.56 9.80 7.72
N VAL A 118 -2.39 8.95 8.32
CA VAL A 118 -3.55 9.40 9.10
C VAL A 118 -3.30 9.20 10.59
N SER A 119 -3.21 10.30 11.32
CA SER A 119 -3.17 10.30 12.79
C SER A 119 -4.56 10.47 13.39
N ASN A 120 -4.69 10.01 14.63
CA ASN A 120 -5.82 10.31 15.50
C ASN A 120 -5.33 11.17 16.69
N SER A 121 -4.52 12.18 16.42
CA SER A 121 -4.08 13.09 17.48
C SER A 121 -5.14 14.17 17.64
N LEU A 122 -5.55 14.55 18.85
CA LEU A 122 -6.52 15.65 19.02
C LEU A 122 -6.02 17.02 18.49
N HIS A 123 -4.87 17.06 17.84
CA HIS A 123 -4.23 18.25 17.29
C HIS A 123 -5.11 19.00 16.29
N GLY A 124 -5.81 18.32 15.37
CA GLY A 124 -6.75 18.96 14.46
C GLY A 124 -7.87 19.71 15.20
N LEU A 125 -8.40 19.10 16.27
CA LEU A 125 -9.41 19.71 17.14
C LEU A 125 -8.85 20.88 17.97
N MET A 126 -7.59 20.80 18.42
CA MET A 126 -6.94 21.86 19.20
C MET A 126 -6.59 23.09 18.35
N ARG A 127 -6.14 22.92 17.10
CA ARG A 127 -5.86 24.04 16.16
C ARG A 127 -7.07 24.93 15.92
N LEU A 128 -8.28 24.38 15.99
CA LEU A 128 -9.51 25.16 15.87
C LEU A 128 -9.90 25.94 17.12
N ASN A 129 -9.60 25.41 18.31
CA ASN A 129 -9.97 26.07 19.56
C ASN A 129 -9.01 27.22 19.91
N GLU A 130 -7.74 27.15 19.48
CA GLU A 130 -6.77 28.25 19.62
C GLU A 130 -5.99 28.50 18.32
N PRO A 131 -6.48 29.37 17.43
CA PRO A 131 -5.75 29.76 16.23
C PRO A 131 -4.56 30.66 16.63
N GLY A 132 -3.36 30.08 16.78
CA GLY A 132 -2.15 30.85 17.08
C GLY A 132 -0.94 30.08 17.64
N LEU A 133 -1.06 28.78 17.93
CA LEU A 133 0.08 27.99 18.39
C LEU A 133 0.83 27.40 17.19
N GLU A 134 1.89 28.09 16.74
CA GLU A 134 2.79 27.61 15.69
C GLU A 134 3.63 26.40 16.14
N ASP A 135 4.03 25.59 15.15
CA ASP A 135 4.73 24.30 15.25
C ASP A 135 5.87 24.26 16.30
N SER A 136 5.57 23.72 17.49
CA SER A 136 6.57 23.06 18.34
C SER A 136 6.44 21.56 18.21
N ALA A 137 6.68 21.04 17.00
CA ALA A 137 6.74 19.61 16.73
C ALA A 137 8.11 19.02 17.11
N HIS A 138 8.51 19.14 18.38
CA HIS A 138 9.56 18.32 18.96
C HIS A 138 9.26 18.07 20.44
N GLY A 139 8.65 16.93 20.73
CA GLY A 139 8.41 16.51 22.10
C GLY A 139 7.57 15.27 22.16
N SER A 140 8.24 14.13 22.33
CA SER A 140 7.71 12.85 22.81
C SER A 140 6.36 12.96 23.53
N GLU A 141 5.27 12.48 22.92
CA GLU A 141 4.06 12.20 23.68
C GLU A 141 3.52 10.81 23.37
N ARG A 142 3.48 10.01 24.44
CA ARG A 142 2.96 8.66 24.52
C ARG A 142 1.55 8.63 23.96
N SER A 143 1.32 7.80 22.97
CA SER A 143 -0.01 7.44 22.48
C SER A 143 -0.88 7.00 23.66
N ALA A 144 -1.81 7.86 24.05
CA ALA A 144 -2.80 7.58 25.07
C ALA A 144 -3.96 6.82 24.40
N SER A 145 -4.58 5.90 25.15
CA SER A 145 -5.65 5.04 24.63
C SER A 145 -6.74 5.83 23.88
N SER A 146 -7.19 5.30 22.74
CA SER A 146 -8.27 5.93 21.94
C SER A 146 -9.51 6.21 22.77
N HIS A 147 -9.78 5.41 23.81
CA HIS A 147 -10.89 5.64 24.74
C HIS A 147 -10.73 6.92 25.58
N ARG A 148 -9.50 7.26 25.99
CA ARG A 148 -9.19 8.49 26.74
C ARG A 148 -9.23 9.71 25.81
N GLU A 149 -8.78 9.57 24.57
CA GLU A 149 -8.87 10.61 23.55
C GLU A 149 -10.30 10.85 23.08
N SER A 150 -11.10 9.80 22.84
CA SER A 150 -12.53 9.93 22.55
C SER A 150 -13.28 10.57 23.71
N LYS A 151 -12.95 10.24 24.96
CA LYS A 151 -13.55 10.89 26.15
C LYS A 151 -13.09 12.34 26.32
N LYS A 152 -11.82 12.65 26.02
CA LYS A 152 -11.26 14.02 26.02
C LYS A 152 -11.86 14.84 24.87
N ALA A 153 -12.03 14.26 23.68
CA ALA A 153 -12.73 14.84 22.54
C ALA A 153 -14.20 15.09 22.89
N GLN A 154 -14.89 14.12 23.50
CA GLN A 154 -16.27 14.26 23.94
C GLN A 154 -16.42 15.33 25.04
N MET A 155 -15.40 15.50 25.90
CA MET A 155 -15.36 16.57 26.90
C MET A 155 -15.08 17.94 26.26
N LEU A 156 -14.15 18.02 25.30
CA LEU A 156 -13.87 19.24 24.50
C LEU A 156 -15.05 19.63 23.60
N LEU A 157 -15.79 18.64 23.08
CA LEU A 157 -16.96 18.81 22.23
C LEU A 157 -18.25 19.00 23.04
N GLY A 158 -18.28 18.55 24.29
CA GLY A 158 -19.42 18.66 25.21
C GLY A 158 -19.79 20.10 25.61
N GLY A 159 -18.89 21.06 25.35
CA GLY A 159 -19.14 22.50 25.43
C GLY A 159 -18.96 23.26 24.11
N SER A 160 -18.83 22.57 22.98
CA SER A 160 -18.41 23.16 21.69
C SER A 160 -19.58 23.65 20.83
N ARG A 161 -19.31 24.63 19.95
CA ARG A 161 -20.24 25.19 18.93
C ARG A 161 -20.66 24.18 17.85
N TYR A 162 -20.16 22.94 17.88
CA TYR A 162 -20.35 21.94 16.83
C TYR A 162 -20.94 20.62 17.35
N PRO A 163 -22.22 20.61 17.81
CA PRO A 163 -22.87 19.41 18.38
C PRO A 163 -23.01 18.24 17.38
N HIS A 164 -22.97 18.52 16.07
CA HIS A 164 -23.00 17.48 15.03
C HIS A 164 -21.69 16.67 14.95
N ILE A 165 -20.55 17.23 15.36
CA ILE A 165 -19.24 16.53 15.38
C ILE A 165 -19.18 15.53 16.54
N ALA A 166 -19.79 15.84 17.69
CA ALA A 166 -19.82 14.96 18.85
C ALA A 166 -20.55 13.63 18.59
N ASN A 167 -21.69 13.69 17.89
CA ASN A 167 -22.43 12.49 17.49
C ASN A 167 -21.69 11.69 16.42
N ARG A 168 -21.00 12.37 15.49
CA ARG A 168 -20.19 11.72 14.44
C ARG A 168 -18.93 11.04 14.97
N ALA A 169 -18.24 11.66 15.93
CA ALA A 169 -17.10 11.05 16.61
C ALA A 169 -17.48 9.75 17.35
N ALA A 170 -18.76 9.55 17.67
CA ALA A 170 -19.31 8.32 18.26
C ALA A 170 -19.81 7.29 17.21
N THR A 171 -19.87 7.66 15.92
CA THR A 171 -20.39 6.81 14.84
C THR A 171 -19.23 6.06 14.17
N TYR A 172 -19.19 4.74 14.27
CA TYR A 172 -18.05 3.91 13.83
C TYR A 172 -17.95 3.69 12.30
N SER A 173 -18.81 4.31 11.49
CA SER A 173 -18.81 4.19 10.02
C SER A 173 -19.09 5.55 9.40
N GLU A 174 -18.02 6.27 9.06
CA GLU A 174 -18.08 7.59 8.42
C GLU A 174 -18.15 7.42 6.90
N ASP A 175 -18.90 8.27 6.20
CA ASP A 175 -19.01 8.25 4.74
C ASP A 175 -17.93 9.14 4.13
N ASN A 176 -16.79 8.52 3.80
CA ASN A 176 -15.63 9.22 3.27
C ASN A 176 -15.61 9.28 1.72
N ASN A 177 -16.73 8.98 1.05
CA ASN A 177 -16.78 9.00 -0.42
C ASN A 177 -16.58 10.41 -1.00
N TRP A 178 -16.97 11.46 -0.28
CA TRP A 178 -16.68 12.84 -0.67
C TRP A 178 -15.16 13.09 -0.75
N LEU A 179 -14.38 12.54 0.18
CA LEU A 179 -12.93 12.70 0.23
C LEU A 179 -12.29 12.04 -1.00
N TRP A 180 -12.73 10.82 -1.33
CA TRP A 180 -12.24 10.10 -2.50
C TRP A 180 -12.54 10.87 -3.79
N LYS A 181 -13.75 11.40 -3.97
CA LYS A 181 -14.11 12.23 -5.13
C LYS A 181 -13.22 13.47 -5.21
N THR A 182 -13.15 14.25 -4.14
CA THR A 182 -12.32 15.47 -4.08
C THR A 182 -10.85 15.19 -4.43
N LEU A 183 -10.26 14.12 -3.88
CA LEU A 183 -8.88 13.75 -4.17
C LEU A 183 -8.70 13.35 -5.64
N PHE A 184 -9.52 12.43 -6.14
CA PHE A 184 -9.35 11.88 -7.48
C PHE A 184 -9.88 12.79 -8.61
N ASP A 185 -10.64 13.84 -8.27
CA ASP A 185 -11.00 14.91 -9.21
C ASP A 185 -9.86 15.95 -9.34
N LEU A 186 -9.13 16.21 -8.23
CA LEU A 186 -7.99 17.13 -8.23
C LEU A 186 -6.72 16.51 -8.85
N MET A 187 -6.51 15.21 -8.66
CA MET A 187 -5.30 14.50 -9.11
C MET A 187 -5.62 13.07 -9.58
N ASP A 188 -4.76 12.50 -10.44
CA ASP A 188 -4.96 11.16 -10.99
C ASP A 188 -3.74 10.24 -10.72
N PRO A 189 -3.40 9.95 -9.45
CA PRO A 189 -2.21 9.20 -9.12
C PRO A 189 -2.24 7.77 -9.70
N LYS A 190 -1.06 7.23 -10.01
CA LYS A 190 -0.91 5.81 -10.37
C LYS A 190 -0.85 4.90 -9.14
N ARG A 191 -0.45 5.46 -7.99
CA ARG A 191 -0.41 4.78 -6.70
C ARG A 191 -1.02 5.65 -5.61
N PHE A 192 -1.96 5.10 -4.87
CA PHE A 192 -2.54 5.71 -3.67
C PHE A 192 -2.24 4.81 -2.47
N THR A 193 -1.70 5.37 -1.39
CA THR A 193 -1.32 4.61 -0.20
C THR A 193 -1.90 5.27 1.04
N MET A 194 -2.44 4.48 1.96
CA MET A 194 -2.85 4.90 3.29
C MET A 194 -1.98 4.21 4.32
N ILE A 195 -1.45 4.98 5.27
CA ILE A 195 -0.72 4.48 6.44
C ILE A 195 -1.47 4.99 7.67
N ALA A 196 -2.14 4.09 8.38
CA ALA A 196 -2.99 4.45 9.50
C ALA A 196 -3.19 3.27 10.43
N SER A 197 -3.70 3.49 11.64
CA SER A 197 -4.09 2.38 12.52
C SER A 197 -5.24 1.56 11.90
N PRO A 198 -5.41 0.28 12.28
CA PRO A 198 -6.51 -0.55 11.78
C PRO A 198 -7.88 0.12 11.93
N HIS A 199 -8.10 0.76 13.08
CA HIS A 199 -9.32 1.50 13.38
C HIS A 199 -9.55 2.66 12.40
N MET A 200 -8.50 3.43 12.10
CA MET A 200 -8.59 4.53 11.15
C MET A 200 -8.84 4.04 9.72
N LEU A 201 -8.21 2.95 9.31
CA LEU A 201 -8.49 2.35 8.01
C LEU A 201 -9.96 1.91 7.92
N THR A 202 -10.52 1.25 8.93
CA THR A 202 -11.94 0.86 8.89
C THR A 202 -12.89 2.05 8.83
N SER A 203 -12.58 3.14 9.55
CA SER A 203 -13.36 4.38 9.50
C SER A 203 -13.35 4.99 8.10
N LEU A 204 -12.16 5.12 7.48
CA LEU A 204 -11.99 5.63 6.11
C LEU A 204 -12.69 4.76 5.06
N LEU A 205 -12.74 3.45 5.27
CA LEU A 205 -13.37 2.49 4.36
C LEU A 205 -14.87 2.28 4.62
N SER A 206 -15.46 2.98 5.59
CA SER A 206 -16.86 2.77 6.02
C SER A 206 -17.15 1.30 6.38
N ARG A 207 -16.24 0.68 7.16
CA ARG A 207 -16.28 -0.72 7.60
C ARG A 207 -16.23 -0.82 9.13
N MET A 208 -16.59 -1.99 9.66
CA MET A 208 -16.49 -2.28 11.10
C MET A 208 -15.20 -3.04 11.42
N LEU A 209 -14.69 -2.89 12.64
CA LEU A 209 -13.49 -3.57 13.12
C LEU A 209 -13.79 -4.35 14.40
N PHE A 210 -13.33 -5.59 14.48
CA PHE A 210 -13.30 -6.31 15.75
C PHE A 210 -12.13 -5.81 16.61
N LEU A 211 -12.43 -5.32 17.82
CA LEU A 211 -11.45 -4.79 18.76
C LEU A 211 -11.35 -5.56 20.08
N GLY A 212 -12.08 -6.68 20.22
CA GLY A 212 -12.16 -7.42 21.49
C GLY A 212 -10.80 -7.86 22.04
N ASP A 213 -9.91 -8.30 21.16
CA ASP A 213 -8.55 -8.74 21.51
C ASP A 213 -7.46 -7.72 21.13
N ALA A 214 -7.83 -6.51 20.68
CA ALA A 214 -6.86 -5.53 20.19
C ALA A 214 -5.79 -5.15 21.23
N TRP A 215 -6.06 -5.36 22.52
CA TRP A 215 -5.11 -5.14 23.61
C TRP A 215 -3.93 -6.13 23.62
N CYS A 216 -4.11 -7.32 23.02
CA CYS A 216 -3.05 -8.33 22.84
C CYS A 216 -2.08 -7.97 21.71
N PHE A 217 -2.43 -7.00 20.86
CA PHE A 217 -1.63 -6.51 19.74
C PHE A 217 -1.04 -5.12 20.09
N ASN A 218 -0.15 -4.53 19.28
CA ASN A 218 0.34 -3.19 19.64
C ASN A 218 -0.75 -2.16 19.35
N ARG A 219 -0.94 -1.26 20.32
CA ARG A 219 -1.93 -0.18 20.20
C ARG A 219 -1.56 0.86 19.14
N ASP A 220 -0.26 0.96 18.84
CA ASP A 220 0.31 1.94 17.91
C ASP A 220 0.69 1.29 16.58
N ASP A 221 0.23 0.06 16.32
CA ASP A 221 0.44 -0.59 15.04
C ASP A 221 -0.26 0.20 13.93
N LEU A 222 0.53 0.54 12.93
CA LEU A 222 0.04 1.10 11.69
C LEU A 222 -0.05 -0.03 10.68
N HIS A 223 -1.08 0.02 9.85
CA HIS A 223 -1.21 -0.83 8.67
C HIS A 223 -1.01 0.03 7.43
N ILE A 224 -0.53 -0.60 6.35
CA ILE A 224 -0.40 0.03 5.04
C ILE A 224 -1.42 -0.61 4.11
N LEU A 225 -2.24 0.21 3.48
CA LEU A 225 -3.07 -0.18 2.35
C LEU A 225 -2.64 0.63 1.13
N SER A 226 -2.05 -0.03 0.13
CA SER A 226 -1.63 0.62 -1.13
C SER A 226 -2.41 0.04 -2.31
N LEU A 227 -2.93 0.93 -3.14
CA LEU A 227 -3.59 0.62 -4.40
C LEU A 227 -2.73 1.20 -5.53
N SER A 228 -2.44 0.40 -6.54
CA SER A 228 -1.77 0.91 -7.74
C SER A 228 -2.32 0.33 -9.03
N ARG A 229 -2.07 1.05 -10.12
CA ARG A 229 -2.46 0.66 -11.47
C ARG A 229 -1.29 0.85 -12.42
N GLU A 230 -1.18 -0.05 -13.38
CA GLU A 230 -0.24 0.11 -14.48
C GLU A 230 -0.77 1.19 -15.42
N SER A 231 0.12 2.03 -15.96
CA SER A 231 -0.28 2.82 -17.13
C SER A 231 -0.50 1.88 -18.29
N PRO A 232 -1.54 2.07 -19.13
CA PRO A 232 -1.64 1.37 -20.39
C PRO A 232 -0.32 1.60 -21.15
N THR A 233 0.43 0.53 -21.34
CA THR A 233 1.57 0.52 -22.26
C THR A 233 1.03 1.00 -23.59
N LYS A 234 1.56 2.13 -24.11
CA LYS A 234 1.36 2.52 -25.50
C LYS A 234 2.13 1.52 -26.37
N THR A 235 1.62 0.29 -26.48
CA THR A 235 2.00 -0.59 -27.57
C THR A 235 1.43 0.07 -28.82
N PRO A 236 2.26 0.49 -29.80
CA PRO A 236 1.72 0.97 -31.06
C PRO A 236 0.82 -0.12 -31.63
N PRO A 237 -0.40 0.20 -32.10
CA PRO A 237 -1.24 -0.79 -32.73
C PRO A 237 -0.51 -1.29 -33.98
N THR A 238 -0.05 -2.53 -33.94
CA THR A 238 0.32 -3.28 -35.13
C THR A 238 -0.89 -3.23 -36.05
N PRO A 239 -0.79 -2.70 -37.28
CA PRO A 239 -1.93 -2.62 -38.18
C PRO A 239 -2.30 -4.04 -38.62
N SER A 240 -3.27 -4.65 -37.94
CA SER A 240 -3.94 -5.82 -38.50
C SER A 240 -4.87 -5.32 -39.60
N LEU A 241 -4.66 -5.83 -40.81
CA LEU A 241 -5.53 -5.63 -41.96
C LEU A 241 -6.94 -6.10 -41.61
N ALA A 242 -7.82 -5.16 -41.25
CA ALA A 242 -9.24 -5.40 -41.17
C ALA A 242 -9.80 -5.47 -42.60
N SER A 243 -10.24 -6.66 -42.99
CA SER A 243 -11.12 -6.86 -44.15
C SER A 243 -12.40 -6.07 -43.94
N ALA A 244 -12.67 -5.19 -44.90
CA ALA A 244 -13.85 -4.35 -44.96
C ALA A 244 -15.14 -5.17 -45.14
N ALA A 245 -16.15 -4.89 -44.33
CA ALA A 245 -17.54 -5.08 -44.70
C ALA A 245 -18.35 -3.91 -44.14
N LYS A 246 -18.89 -3.09 -45.04
CA LYS A 246 -19.75 -1.93 -44.77
C LYS A 246 -21.24 -2.33 -44.91
N PRO A 247 -22.18 -1.47 -44.49
CA PRO A 247 -23.41 -1.83 -43.80
C PRO A 247 -24.61 -1.89 -44.74
N ASN A 248 -25.72 -2.44 -44.26
CA ASN A 248 -27.03 -2.16 -44.85
C ASN A 248 -28.00 -1.58 -43.81
N SER A 249 -28.57 -0.46 -44.24
CA SER A 249 -29.58 0.38 -43.62
C SER A 249 -31.01 -0.09 -43.90
N GLY A 250 -31.91 0.23 -42.99
CA GLY A 250 -33.36 0.31 -43.19
C GLY A 250 -34.06 0.49 -41.83
N SER A 251 -34.21 1.72 -41.32
CA SER A 251 -35.47 2.50 -41.25
C SER A 251 -36.68 1.68 -40.81
N SER A 252 -37.43 2.00 -39.75
CA SER A 252 -38.30 3.19 -39.59
C SER A 252 -38.79 3.25 -38.11
N SER A 253 -38.76 4.40 -37.42
CA SER A 253 -39.93 5.22 -36.99
C SER A 253 -41.03 4.43 -36.22
N THR A 254 -41.63 4.82 -35.09
CA THR A 254 -41.90 6.13 -34.48
C THR A 254 -42.72 5.88 -33.19
N THR A 255 -42.65 6.83 -32.24
CA THR A 255 -43.74 7.29 -31.32
C THR A 255 -44.42 6.31 -30.34
N SER A 256 -44.30 6.59 -29.04
CA SER A 256 -45.38 7.17 -28.19
C SER A 256 -45.29 6.73 -26.73
N ALA A 257 -45.27 7.72 -25.85
CA ALA A 257 -45.55 7.60 -24.43
C ALA A 257 -47.04 7.35 -24.18
N SER A 258 -47.37 6.58 -23.12
CA SER A 258 -48.26 6.98 -22.02
C SER A 258 -48.96 5.77 -21.37
N THR A 259 -48.75 5.65 -20.05
CA THR A 259 -49.77 5.50 -18.99
C THR A 259 -51.02 4.67 -19.27
N SER A 260 -51.20 3.57 -18.53
CA SER A 260 -52.52 3.23 -17.93
C SER A 260 -52.44 2.19 -16.82
N THR A 261 -53.01 2.62 -15.70
CA THR A 261 -53.47 1.96 -14.48
C THR A 261 -54.36 0.73 -14.69
N SER A 262 -54.24 -0.29 -13.83
CA SER A 262 -55.35 -1.12 -13.30
C SER A 262 -54.85 -1.97 -12.11
N THR A 263 -55.16 -1.59 -10.86
CA THR A 263 -56.23 -2.12 -9.98
C THR A 263 -56.25 -3.64 -9.71
N SER A 264 -55.77 -3.96 -8.50
CA SER A 264 -56.46 -4.71 -7.44
C SER A 264 -56.72 -6.22 -7.59
N THR A 265 -56.07 -7.00 -6.73
CA THR A 265 -56.75 -7.97 -5.85
C THR A 265 -55.82 -8.40 -4.70
N GLU A 266 -56.18 -8.01 -3.47
CA GLU A 266 -55.69 -8.64 -2.23
C GLU A 266 -56.34 -10.01 -2.04
N PRO A 267 -55.73 -10.87 -1.20
CA PRO A 267 -56.51 -11.26 -0.02
C PRO A 267 -55.76 -11.05 1.29
N VAL A 268 -56.54 -10.55 2.25
CA VAL A 268 -56.25 -10.33 3.65
C VAL A 268 -56.07 -11.67 4.39
N ALA A 269 -54.97 -11.82 5.14
CA ALA A 269 -55.00 -12.48 6.44
C ALA A 269 -53.74 -12.14 7.26
N SER A 270 -54.00 -11.50 8.39
CA SER A 270 -53.08 -11.07 9.43
C SER A 270 -52.30 -12.22 10.08
N SER A 271 -50.98 -12.12 10.08
CA SER A 271 -50.15 -12.69 11.15
C SER A 271 -49.09 -11.68 11.54
N SER A 272 -49.25 -11.13 12.75
CA SER A 272 -48.29 -10.30 13.44
C SER A 272 -46.91 -10.96 13.48
N SER A 273 -45.96 -10.42 12.75
CA SER A 273 -44.54 -10.66 13.00
C SER A 273 -43.82 -9.33 13.03
N SER A 274 -43.10 -9.14 14.12
CA SER A 274 -42.33 -7.98 14.50
C SER A 274 -41.49 -7.49 13.32
N LYS A 275 -41.65 -6.21 12.93
CA LYS A 275 -40.73 -5.55 12.00
C LYS A 275 -39.33 -5.57 12.63
N CYS A 276 -38.51 -6.53 12.24
CA CYS A 276 -37.07 -6.43 12.41
C CYS A 276 -36.62 -5.13 11.72
N PRO A 277 -35.81 -4.28 12.38
CA PRO A 277 -35.26 -3.11 11.72
C PRO A 277 -34.46 -3.60 10.52
N ALA A 278 -34.77 -3.09 9.32
CA ALA A 278 -34.00 -3.35 8.12
C ALA A 278 -32.53 -3.07 8.43
N THR A 279 -31.68 -4.10 8.27
CA THR A 279 -30.23 -3.94 8.35
C THR A 279 -29.84 -2.76 7.46
N PRO A 280 -29.11 -1.75 8.00
CA PRO A 280 -28.70 -0.62 7.19
C PRO A 280 -27.86 -1.16 6.02
N ALA A 281 -28.30 -0.89 4.79
CA ALA A 281 -27.56 -1.27 3.59
C ALA A 281 -26.13 -0.73 3.72
N SER A 282 -25.15 -1.63 3.70
CA SER A 282 -23.72 -1.29 3.75
C SER A 282 -23.42 -0.27 2.65
N ARG A 283 -22.93 0.91 3.02
CA ARG A 283 -22.57 1.94 2.05
C ARG A 283 -21.30 1.48 1.30
N PRO A 284 -21.28 1.55 -0.03
CA PRO A 284 -20.09 1.17 -0.79
C PRO A 284 -18.99 2.20 -0.58
N CYS A 285 -17.75 1.74 -0.39
CA CYS A 285 -16.56 2.59 -0.41
C CYS A 285 -16.12 2.76 -1.86
N GLU A 286 -16.25 3.97 -2.40
CA GLU A 286 -15.94 4.26 -3.81
C GLU A 286 -14.43 4.24 -4.10
N LEU A 287 -13.56 4.26 -3.08
CA LEU A 287 -12.10 4.23 -3.27
C LEU A 287 -11.62 3.08 -4.17
N PHE A 288 -12.25 1.91 -4.08
CA PHE A 288 -11.87 0.73 -4.86
C PHE A 288 -12.46 0.70 -6.27
N THR A 289 -13.47 1.51 -6.54
CA THR A 289 -14.17 1.56 -7.83
C THR A 289 -13.94 2.86 -8.60
N ILE A 290 -13.42 3.90 -7.93
CA ILE A 290 -13.14 5.22 -8.52
C ILE A 290 -12.09 5.17 -9.63
N ARG A 291 -11.21 4.17 -9.59
CA ARG A 291 -10.19 3.87 -10.62
C ARG A 291 -10.03 2.36 -10.80
N PRO A 292 -9.60 1.89 -11.99
CA PRO A 292 -9.38 0.47 -12.25
C PRO A 292 -8.06 0.00 -11.62
N TRP A 293 -8.05 -0.21 -10.31
CA TRP A 293 -6.88 -0.70 -9.58
C TRP A 293 -6.53 -2.12 -10.04
N THR A 294 -5.24 -2.37 -10.27
CA THR A 294 -4.74 -3.69 -10.69
C THR A 294 -3.85 -4.35 -9.64
N HIS A 295 -3.34 -3.57 -8.69
CA HIS A 295 -2.47 -4.02 -7.61
C HIS A 295 -2.99 -3.52 -6.26
N LEU A 296 -2.94 -4.40 -5.26
CA LEU A 296 -3.29 -4.10 -3.88
C LEU A 296 -2.20 -4.65 -2.97
N LEU A 297 -1.72 -3.84 -2.04
CA LEU A 297 -0.82 -4.24 -0.96
C LEU A 297 -1.53 -3.99 0.37
N LEU A 298 -1.60 -5.02 1.20
CA LEU A 298 -1.95 -4.91 2.61
C LEU A 298 -0.74 -5.32 3.44
N ASN A 299 -0.23 -4.41 4.26
CA ASN A 299 0.80 -4.68 5.26
C ASN A 299 0.20 -4.47 6.65
N GLU A 300 0.06 -5.56 7.42
CA GLU A 300 -0.50 -5.56 8.78
C GLU A 300 0.58 -5.41 9.86
N GLY A 301 1.86 -5.31 9.47
CA GLY A 301 2.96 -5.21 10.42
C GLY A 301 3.16 -6.50 11.23
N SER A 302 3.67 -6.37 12.45
CA SER A 302 4.09 -7.48 13.30
C SER A 302 3.04 -7.91 14.30
N SER A 303 2.75 -9.21 14.33
CA SER A 303 1.89 -9.84 15.33
C SER A 303 2.68 -10.44 16.51
N THR A 304 4.00 -10.26 16.58
CA THR A 304 4.88 -10.85 17.63
C THR A 304 4.40 -10.61 19.06
N ARG A 305 3.70 -9.50 19.32
CA ARG A 305 3.19 -9.18 20.65
C ARG A 305 2.13 -10.15 21.17
N VAL A 306 1.28 -10.72 20.30
CA VAL A 306 0.17 -11.58 20.74
C VAL A 306 0.69 -12.82 21.47
N TYR A 307 1.86 -13.32 21.07
CA TYR A 307 2.55 -14.48 21.64
C TYR A 307 3.07 -14.26 23.06
N LYS A 308 3.05 -13.02 23.57
CA LYS A 308 3.31 -12.72 25.00
C LYS A 308 2.13 -13.10 25.89
N THR A 309 0.98 -13.39 25.29
CA THR A 309 -0.27 -13.67 25.99
C THR A 309 -0.55 -15.15 25.98
N TYR A 310 -0.93 -15.70 27.13
CA TYR A 310 -1.46 -17.06 27.21
C TYR A 310 -2.71 -17.20 26.32
N GLU A 311 -2.90 -18.38 25.72
CA GLU A 311 -4.00 -18.65 24.78
C GLU A 311 -4.04 -17.67 23.59
N PHE A 312 -2.85 -17.32 23.06
CA PHE A 312 -2.74 -16.46 21.87
C PHE A 312 -3.55 -17.00 20.68
N PHE A 313 -3.68 -18.32 20.56
CA PHE A 313 -4.43 -19.00 19.50
C PHE A 313 -5.94 -18.76 19.53
N LEU A 314 -6.49 -18.22 20.64
CA LEU A 314 -7.90 -17.79 20.73
C LEU A 314 -8.09 -16.31 20.40
N LYS A 315 -7.00 -15.57 20.13
CA LYS A 315 -7.04 -14.12 19.92
C LYS A 315 -7.25 -13.79 18.46
N ARG A 316 -7.97 -12.70 18.20
CA ARG A 316 -8.20 -12.19 16.84
C ARG A 316 -7.52 -10.83 16.63
N PRO A 317 -6.65 -10.68 15.60
CA PRO A 317 -6.00 -9.41 15.31
C PRO A 317 -6.99 -8.35 14.82
N PRO A 318 -6.76 -7.07 15.15
CA PRO A 318 -7.48 -5.97 14.52
C PRO A 318 -7.03 -5.85 13.06
N SER A 319 -7.80 -6.42 12.15
CA SER A 319 -7.47 -6.50 10.73
C SER A 319 -8.61 -6.04 9.83
N ILE A 320 -8.24 -5.39 8.72
CA ILE A 320 -9.19 -5.04 7.65
C ILE A 320 -9.29 -6.13 6.57
N LEU A 321 -8.48 -7.19 6.64
CA LEU A 321 -8.39 -8.25 5.64
C LEU A 321 -9.77 -8.86 5.37
N GLY A 322 -10.50 -9.26 6.42
CA GLY A 322 -11.82 -9.85 6.26
C GLY A 322 -12.84 -8.91 5.59
N ALA A 323 -12.76 -7.60 5.87
CA ALA A 323 -13.59 -6.59 5.23
C ALA A 323 -13.21 -6.34 3.76
N LEU A 324 -11.93 -6.48 3.40
CA LEU A 324 -11.49 -6.41 2.01
C LEU A 324 -12.01 -7.59 1.19
N LEU A 325 -11.95 -8.80 1.78
CA LEU A 325 -12.36 -10.05 1.16
C LEU A 325 -13.87 -10.30 1.20
N GLY A 326 -14.61 -9.57 2.05
CA GLY A 326 -16.07 -9.70 2.16
C GLY A 326 -16.53 -10.93 2.94
N CYS A 327 -15.67 -11.49 3.81
CA CYS A 327 -15.91 -12.77 4.49
C CYS A 327 -16.31 -12.62 5.97
N GLU A 328 -16.77 -11.43 6.35
CA GLU A 328 -17.09 -11.06 7.73
C GLU A 328 -18.58 -10.74 7.88
N GLU A 329 -19.04 -10.50 9.11
CA GLU A 329 -20.42 -10.07 9.37
C GLU A 329 -20.73 -8.70 8.75
N ALA A 330 -22.01 -8.45 8.44
CA ALA A 330 -22.45 -7.16 7.91
C ALA A 330 -22.00 -6.00 8.82
N PRO A 331 -21.43 -4.90 8.28
CA PRO A 331 -21.39 -4.46 6.89
C PRO A 331 -20.18 -4.95 6.06
N ASN A 332 -19.35 -5.83 6.63
CA ASN A 332 -18.11 -6.34 6.03
C ASN A 332 -18.33 -7.62 5.20
N ASN A 333 -19.57 -8.01 4.96
CA ASN A 333 -19.97 -9.19 4.18
C ASN A 333 -19.96 -8.98 2.66
N THR A 334 -19.51 -7.81 2.21
CA THR A 334 -19.38 -7.47 0.79
C THR A 334 -17.93 -7.12 0.50
N PRO A 335 -17.28 -7.80 -0.48
CA PRO A 335 -15.88 -7.56 -0.80
C PRO A 335 -15.68 -6.13 -1.29
N LEU A 336 -14.60 -5.50 -0.82
CA LEU A 336 -14.16 -4.19 -1.31
C LEU A 336 -13.23 -4.33 -2.52
N ILE A 337 -12.55 -5.47 -2.64
CA ILE A 337 -11.60 -5.71 -3.72
C ILE A 337 -12.33 -5.76 -5.07
N PRO A 338 -11.94 -4.93 -6.06
CA PRO A 338 -12.59 -4.92 -7.36
C PRO A 338 -12.13 -6.12 -8.21
N PRO A 339 -12.96 -6.57 -9.17
CA PRO A 339 -12.59 -7.66 -10.08
C PRO A 339 -11.47 -7.29 -11.06
N THR A 340 -11.07 -6.01 -11.13
CA THR A 340 -9.94 -5.53 -11.93
C THR A 340 -8.59 -5.88 -11.32
N LEU A 341 -8.56 -6.32 -10.05
CA LEU A 341 -7.34 -6.66 -9.35
C LEU A 341 -6.66 -7.88 -9.99
N LYS A 342 -5.36 -7.77 -10.28
CA LYS A 342 -4.54 -8.85 -10.86
C LYS A 342 -3.43 -9.30 -9.92
N SER A 343 -2.93 -8.41 -9.07
CA SER A 343 -1.85 -8.69 -8.13
C SER A 343 -2.23 -8.28 -6.73
N MET A 344 -2.02 -9.18 -5.76
CA MET A 344 -2.17 -8.90 -4.34
C MET A 344 -0.86 -9.16 -3.61
N SER A 345 -0.43 -8.22 -2.79
CA SER A 345 0.69 -8.37 -1.87
C SER A 345 0.15 -8.34 -0.44
N TYR A 346 0.45 -9.37 0.32
CA TYR A 346 0.06 -9.47 1.72
C TYR A 346 1.33 -9.62 2.59
N VAL A 347 1.51 -8.68 3.51
CA VAL A 347 2.63 -8.66 4.44
C VAL A 347 2.06 -8.67 5.85
N ALA A 348 2.40 -9.68 6.62
CA ALA A 348 2.07 -9.73 8.04
C ALA A 348 3.14 -10.57 8.72
N ILE A 349 3.83 -10.02 9.72
CA ILE A 349 4.98 -10.67 10.33
C ILE A 349 4.51 -11.55 11.49
N PHE A 350 4.81 -12.85 11.39
CA PHE A 350 4.34 -13.93 12.28
C PHE A 350 2.84 -13.86 12.60
N PRO A 351 1.95 -13.86 11.58
CA PRO A 351 0.52 -13.81 11.81
C PRO A 351 0.04 -15.11 12.43
N LEU A 352 -1.09 -15.05 13.16
CA LEU A 352 -1.79 -16.26 13.57
C LEU A 352 -2.29 -17.01 12.33
N SER A 353 -2.00 -18.30 12.22
CA SER A 353 -2.35 -19.12 11.06
C SER A 353 -3.84 -19.17 10.78
N TYR A 354 -4.68 -19.15 11.81
CA TYR A 354 -6.13 -19.03 11.67
C TYR A 354 -6.54 -17.70 11.00
N HIS A 355 -5.92 -16.58 11.40
CA HIS A 355 -6.16 -15.27 10.76
C HIS A 355 -5.68 -15.28 9.30
N PHE A 356 -4.48 -15.81 9.06
CA PHE A 356 -3.91 -15.95 7.73
C PHE A 356 -4.78 -16.83 6.81
N ASN A 357 -5.43 -17.86 7.36
CA ASN A 357 -6.34 -18.72 6.61
C ASN A 357 -7.52 -17.95 6.00
N THR A 358 -7.88 -16.77 6.54
CA THR A 358 -8.86 -15.86 5.92
C THR A 358 -8.45 -15.47 4.51
N LEU A 359 -7.17 -15.11 4.30
CA LEU A 359 -6.64 -14.80 2.97
C LEU A 359 -6.69 -16.03 2.06
N VAL A 360 -6.29 -17.19 2.60
CA VAL A 360 -6.19 -18.43 1.83
C VAL A 360 -7.57 -18.92 1.38
N ALA A 361 -8.55 -18.91 2.28
CA ALA A 361 -9.91 -19.40 2.01
C ALA A 361 -10.71 -18.47 1.07
N PHE A 362 -10.48 -17.15 1.15
CA PHE A 362 -11.26 -16.16 0.41
C PHE A 362 -10.42 -15.40 -0.62
N LEU A 363 -9.38 -16.03 -1.17
CA LEU A 363 -8.49 -15.39 -2.13
C LEU A 363 -9.30 -14.82 -3.32
N PRO A 364 -9.15 -13.54 -3.68
CA PRO A 364 -9.81 -12.98 -4.85
C PRO A 364 -9.24 -13.60 -6.13
N ARG A 365 -9.95 -13.47 -7.24
CA ARG A 365 -9.46 -13.93 -8.55
C ARG A 365 -8.31 -13.05 -9.03
N ILE A 366 -7.08 -13.49 -8.81
CA ILE A 366 -5.84 -12.77 -9.14
C ILE A 366 -4.85 -13.65 -9.91
N ASP A 367 -3.93 -13.02 -10.64
CA ASP A 367 -2.85 -13.69 -11.37
C ASP A 367 -1.56 -13.82 -10.54
N HIS A 368 -1.31 -12.88 -9.62
CA HIS A 368 -0.09 -12.82 -8.82
C HIS A 368 -0.38 -12.60 -7.33
N LEU A 369 0.25 -13.42 -6.48
CA LEU A 369 0.17 -13.33 -5.02
C LEU A 369 1.58 -13.23 -4.44
N PHE A 370 1.85 -12.15 -3.71
CA PHE A 370 3.06 -11.99 -2.91
C PHE A 370 2.71 -12.15 -1.43
N VAL A 371 3.47 -12.97 -0.69
CA VAL A 371 3.29 -13.16 0.76
C VAL A 371 4.62 -13.02 1.48
N GLN A 372 4.64 -12.27 2.58
CA GLN A 372 5.79 -12.17 3.49
C GLN A 372 5.32 -12.36 4.93
N LEU A 373 5.83 -13.39 5.60
CA LEU A 373 5.48 -13.79 6.96
C LEU A 373 6.62 -13.58 7.97
N VAL A 374 7.84 -13.38 7.48
CA VAL A 374 9.05 -13.25 8.27
C VAL A 374 9.57 -11.81 8.15
N PRO A 375 10.10 -11.22 9.24
CA PRO A 375 10.62 -9.87 9.18
C PRO A 375 11.87 -9.78 8.31
N ARG A 376 11.98 -8.72 7.51
CA ARG A 376 13.23 -8.35 6.82
C ARG A 376 14.23 -7.61 7.71
N ASN A 377 13.77 -7.16 8.86
CA ASN A 377 14.54 -6.37 9.81
C ASN A 377 15.00 -7.23 11.00
N SER A 378 15.84 -6.66 11.85
CA SER A 378 16.37 -7.30 13.05
C SER A 378 15.37 -7.37 14.23
N ILE A 379 14.05 -7.42 14.00
CA ILE A 379 13.05 -7.47 15.09
C ILE A 379 13.24 -8.69 16.00
N LEU A 380 13.70 -9.82 15.43
CA LEU A 380 14.03 -11.03 16.19
C LEU A 380 15.25 -10.84 17.12
N GLN A 381 16.07 -9.82 16.89
CA GLN A 381 17.22 -9.48 17.72
C GLN A 381 16.86 -8.46 18.81
N ASP A 382 15.67 -7.85 18.74
CA ASP A 382 15.20 -6.90 19.74
C ASP A 382 14.72 -7.64 21.00
N ARG A 383 15.46 -7.43 22.10
CA ARG A 383 15.19 -8.07 23.40
C ARG A 383 13.86 -7.66 24.01
N GLU A 384 13.40 -6.43 23.79
CA GLU A 384 12.13 -5.96 24.34
C GLU A 384 10.94 -6.53 23.55
N GLU A 385 11.09 -6.64 22.23
CA GLU A 385 10.10 -7.26 21.36
C GLU A 385 9.98 -8.75 21.63
N MET A 386 11.09 -9.48 21.76
CA MET A 386 11.11 -10.92 22.02
C MET A 386 10.91 -11.31 23.50
N ARG A 387 10.76 -10.33 24.41
CA ARG A 387 10.54 -10.61 25.83
C ARG A 387 9.24 -11.40 26.04
N ASN A 388 9.35 -12.54 26.73
CA ASN A 388 8.24 -13.45 27.03
C ASN A 388 7.56 -14.05 25.79
N VAL A 389 8.27 -14.13 24.67
CA VAL A 389 7.81 -14.83 23.45
C VAL A 389 8.62 -16.12 23.33
N ASP A 390 7.94 -17.25 23.10
CA ASP A 390 8.62 -18.47 22.69
C ASP A 390 8.87 -18.40 21.17
N PRO A 391 10.13 -18.40 20.70
CA PRO A 391 10.42 -18.41 19.26
C PRO A 391 9.81 -19.60 18.54
N SER A 392 9.64 -20.75 19.22
CA SER A 392 9.07 -21.96 18.63
C SER A 392 7.64 -21.72 18.15
N ASP A 393 6.83 -20.99 18.92
CA ASP A 393 5.45 -20.66 18.55
C ASP A 393 5.39 -19.82 17.27
N LEU A 394 6.31 -18.86 17.11
CA LEU A 394 6.40 -18.02 15.91
C LEU A 394 6.66 -18.88 14.66
N TRP A 395 7.64 -19.78 14.73
CA TRP A 395 8.00 -20.64 13.61
C TRP A 395 6.92 -21.70 13.32
N MET A 396 6.23 -22.21 14.34
CA MET A 396 5.09 -23.12 14.18
C MET A 396 3.93 -22.45 13.45
N GLU A 397 3.54 -21.23 13.83
CA GLU A 397 2.46 -20.48 13.16
C GLU A 397 2.84 -20.14 11.71
N ARG A 398 4.09 -19.73 11.48
CA ARG A 398 4.61 -19.46 10.14
C ARG A 398 4.62 -20.71 9.26
N ASN A 399 5.05 -21.86 9.78
CA ASN A 399 5.02 -23.12 9.03
C ASN A 399 3.58 -23.57 8.74
N SER A 400 2.66 -23.35 9.68
CA SER A 400 1.23 -23.61 9.49
C SER A 400 0.66 -22.73 8.36
N CYS A 401 1.02 -21.45 8.30
CA CYS A 401 0.62 -20.55 7.22
C CYS A 401 1.12 -21.04 5.85
N TYR A 402 2.40 -21.40 5.72
CA TYR A 402 2.93 -21.96 4.47
C TYR A 402 2.28 -23.30 4.11
N GLY A 403 1.97 -24.14 5.10
CA GLY A 403 1.20 -25.37 4.89
C GLY A 403 -0.17 -25.11 4.25
N LEU A 404 -0.87 -24.05 4.66
CA LEU A 404 -2.15 -23.64 4.05
C LEU A 404 -1.98 -23.22 2.59
N ILE A 405 -0.95 -22.41 2.27
CA ILE A 405 -0.65 -21.99 0.90
C ILE A 405 -0.32 -23.22 0.03
N MET A 406 0.57 -24.08 0.50
CA MET A 406 1.01 -25.25 -0.25
C MET A 406 -0.14 -26.22 -0.51
N ARG A 407 -1.04 -26.39 0.46
CA ARG A 407 -2.25 -27.17 0.25
C ARG A 407 -3.03 -26.65 -0.95
N GLU A 408 -3.39 -25.37 -0.97
CA GLU A 408 -4.19 -24.81 -2.07
C GLU A 408 -3.45 -24.79 -3.41
N LEU A 409 -2.15 -24.48 -3.43
CA LEU A 409 -1.35 -24.49 -4.67
C LEU A 409 -1.30 -25.89 -5.31
N LEU A 410 -1.24 -26.94 -4.49
CA LEU A 410 -1.09 -28.31 -4.97
C LEU A 410 -2.43 -29.01 -5.25
N THR A 411 -3.53 -28.55 -4.66
CA THR A 411 -4.87 -29.12 -4.84
C THR A 411 -5.77 -28.33 -5.80
N SER A 412 -5.40 -27.10 -6.19
CA SER A 412 -6.22 -26.22 -7.04
C SER A 412 -6.72 -26.87 -8.34
N ASP A 413 -5.98 -27.87 -8.84
CA ASP A 413 -6.21 -28.52 -10.13
C ASP A 413 -7.05 -29.81 -10.00
N MET A 414 -7.25 -30.28 -8.77
CA MET A 414 -7.98 -31.51 -8.45
C MET A 414 -9.46 -31.24 -8.08
N ALA A 415 -9.80 -29.98 -7.79
CA ALA A 415 -11.13 -29.57 -7.32
C ALA A 415 -12.23 -29.58 -8.42
N ASP A 416 -11.88 -29.80 -9.69
CA ASP A 416 -12.84 -29.84 -10.81
C ASP A 416 -13.64 -31.16 -10.89
N LYS A 417 -13.59 -32.04 -9.87
CA LYS A 417 -14.28 -33.35 -9.89
C LYS A 417 -15.59 -33.42 -9.11
N ASP A 418 -15.90 -32.42 -8.28
CA ASP A 418 -17.18 -32.33 -7.55
C ASP A 418 -17.99 -31.14 -8.09
N ASP A 419 -19.03 -31.42 -8.89
CA ASP A 419 -19.81 -30.45 -9.69
C ASP A 419 -20.57 -29.37 -8.86
N ASP A 420 -20.65 -29.50 -7.52
CA ASP A 420 -21.48 -28.64 -6.66
C ASP A 420 -20.71 -27.60 -5.83
N ALA A 421 -19.37 -27.59 -5.86
CA ALA A 421 -18.56 -26.61 -5.13
C ALA A 421 -18.01 -25.53 -6.07
N PRO A 422 -18.16 -24.22 -5.77
CA PRO A 422 -17.49 -23.18 -6.53
C PRO A 422 -15.98 -23.38 -6.43
N GLY A 423 -15.36 -23.88 -7.51
CA GLY A 423 -13.94 -24.25 -7.47
C GLY A 423 -13.05 -23.08 -7.03
N SER A 424 -12.00 -23.43 -6.28
CA SER A 424 -11.09 -22.49 -5.62
C SER A 424 -10.51 -21.44 -6.57
N ASN A 425 -10.53 -20.16 -6.17
CA ASN A 425 -9.96 -19.05 -6.97
C ASN A 425 -8.44 -19.20 -7.20
N TRP A 426 -7.77 -20.04 -6.42
CA TRP A 426 -6.36 -20.38 -6.57
C TRP A 426 -6.01 -20.94 -7.95
N ARG A 427 -6.96 -21.54 -8.67
CA ARG A 427 -6.74 -22.00 -10.05
C ARG A 427 -6.46 -20.88 -11.05
N HIS A 428 -6.75 -19.63 -10.71
CA HIS A 428 -6.44 -18.48 -11.56
C HIS A 428 -5.03 -17.93 -11.31
N LEU A 429 -4.41 -18.31 -10.20
CA LEU A 429 -3.08 -17.85 -9.83
C LEU A 429 -2.04 -18.40 -10.83
N ARG A 430 -1.18 -17.50 -11.30
CA ARG A 430 -0.10 -17.81 -12.25
C ARG A 430 1.27 -17.71 -11.60
N THR A 431 1.43 -16.79 -10.66
CA THR A 431 2.71 -16.55 -10.01
C THR A 431 2.48 -16.38 -8.51
N PHE A 432 3.26 -17.12 -7.72
CA PHE A 432 3.35 -16.95 -6.28
C PHE A 432 4.76 -16.51 -5.92
N THR A 433 4.87 -15.45 -5.12
CA THR A 433 6.15 -14.92 -4.65
C THR A 433 6.18 -14.92 -3.13
N SER A 434 7.18 -15.59 -2.55
CA SER A 434 7.50 -15.51 -1.13
C SER A 434 8.52 -14.39 -0.88
N GLY A 435 8.19 -13.50 0.04
CA GLY A 435 9.08 -12.50 0.60
C GLY A 435 10.04 -13.03 1.66
N ASP A 436 9.92 -14.31 2.03
CA ASP A 436 10.69 -14.95 3.10
C ASP A 436 11.78 -15.88 2.56
N ALA A 437 12.10 -15.79 1.26
CA ALA A 437 13.08 -16.65 0.59
C ALA A 437 14.53 -16.52 1.11
N ALA A 438 14.78 -15.60 2.05
CA ALA A 438 16.04 -15.53 2.79
C ALA A 438 16.16 -16.64 3.86
N ASP A 439 15.05 -17.27 4.25
CA ASP A 439 15.01 -18.46 5.09
C ASP A 439 15.16 -19.71 4.22
N GLU A 440 16.43 -20.08 3.97
CA GLU A 440 16.80 -21.14 3.02
C GLU A 440 16.19 -22.50 3.37
N GLU A 441 16.17 -22.90 4.65
CA GLU A 441 15.68 -24.23 5.08
C GLU A 441 14.21 -24.44 4.69
N ALA A 442 13.37 -23.46 5.05
CA ALA A 442 11.96 -23.52 4.73
C ALA A 442 11.67 -23.39 3.24
N TRP A 443 12.43 -22.54 2.55
CA TRP A 443 12.29 -22.37 1.12
C TRP A 443 12.68 -23.65 0.36
N ASP A 444 13.73 -24.33 0.78
CA ASP A 444 14.17 -25.59 0.19
C ASP A 444 13.12 -26.70 0.36
N MET A 445 12.50 -26.77 1.54
CA MET A 445 11.36 -27.66 1.75
C MET A 445 10.20 -27.36 0.79
N ALA A 446 9.83 -26.09 0.66
CA ALA A 446 8.78 -25.64 -0.26
C ALA A 446 9.09 -26.00 -1.72
N VAL A 447 10.33 -25.77 -2.16
CA VAL A 447 10.85 -26.15 -3.49
C VAL A 447 10.78 -27.66 -3.70
N HIS A 448 11.16 -28.45 -2.69
CA HIS A 448 11.09 -29.91 -2.76
C HIS A 448 9.64 -30.38 -2.94
N TYR A 449 8.67 -29.82 -2.20
CA TYR A 449 7.26 -30.13 -2.37
C TYR A 449 6.75 -29.81 -3.77
N VAL A 450 7.04 -28.62 -4.30
CA VAL A 450 6.60 -28.21 -5.64
C VAL A 450 7.21 -29.13 -6.72
N ARG A 451 8.51 -29.44 -6.64
CA ARG A 451 9.19 -30.32 -7.61
C ARG A 451 8.70 -31.77 -7.57
N THR A 452 8.33 -32.26 -6.39
CA THR A 452 7.83 -33.63 -6.20
C THR A 452 6.34 -33.73 -6.56
N SER A 453 5.61 -32.63 -6.43
CA SER A 453 4.20 -32.58 -6.82
C SER A 453 4.04 -32.73 -8.33
N ARG A 454 2.97 -33.42 -8.76
CA ARG A 454 2.53 -33.41 -10.16
C ARG A 454 1.66 -32.18 -10.48
N SER A 455 1.84 -31.09 -9.75
CA SER A 455 1.08 -29.87 -9.96
C SER A 455 1.59 -29.12 -11.19
N GLY A 456 0.81 -28.19 -11.73
CA GLY A 456 1.23 -27.34 -12.84
C GLY A 456 2.28 -26.27 -12.48
N TRP A 457 2.80 -26.29 -11.24
CA TRP A 457 3.73 -25.30 -10.69
C TRP A 457 5.19 -25.69 -10.89
N ARG A 458 6.03 -24.69 -11.18
CA ARG A 458 7.49 -24.83 -11.31
C ARG A 458 8.20 -23.72 -10.54
N VAL A 459 9.44 -23.99 -10.15
CA VAL A 459 10.32 -23.00 -9.53
C VAL A 459 11.03 -22.21 -10.63
N GLU A 460 10.84 -20.89 -10.66
CA GLU A 460 11.49 -20.00 -11.65
C GLU A 460 12.74 -19.32 -11.08
N GLY A 461 12.73 -19.00 -9.78
CA GLY A 461 13.85 -18.34 -9.09
C GLY A 461 13.67 -18.38 -7.58
N ASN A 462 14.59 -17.74 -6.85
CA ASN A 462 14.50 -17.68 -5.40
C ASN A 462 13.19 -16.98 -4.97
N GLY A 463 12.40 -17.63 -4.12
CA GLY A 463 11.10 -17.16 -3.69
C GLY A 463 9.97 -17.18 -4.73
N ILE A 464 10.16 -17.71 -5.95
CA ILE A 464 9.17 -17.57 -7.04
C ILE A 464 8.71 -18.92 -7.58
N PHE A 465 7.40 -19.16 -7.51
CA PHE A 465 6.71 -20.24 -8.22
C PHE A 465 5.84 -19.70 -9.35
N VAL A 466 5.85 -20.39 -10.48
CA VAL A 466 5.07 -20.02 -11.68
C VAL A 466 4.31 -21.23 -12.21
N ARG A 467 3.11 -20.98 -12.72
CA ARG A 467 2.24 -21.97 -13.32
C ARG A 467 2.21 -21.85 -14.85
N GLY A 468 2.25 -22.96 -15.57
CA GLY A 468 2.17 -23.02 -17.04
C GLY A 468 3.50 -23.35 -17.74
N PRO A 469 3.52 -23.36 -19.09
CA PRO A 469 4.67 -23.81 -19.86
C PRO A 469 5.91 -22.94 -19.60
N PRO A 470 7.12 -23.52 -19.66
CA PRO A 470 8.35 -22.76 -19.46
C PRO A 470 8.45 -21.64 -20.51
N LYS A 471 8.85 -20.45 -20.07
CA LYS A 471 9.18 -19.35 -20.99
C LYS A 471 10.31 -19.84 -21.91
N PRO A 472 10.19 -19.73 -23.24
CA PRO A 472 11.26 -20.14 -24.13
C PRO A 472 12.53 -19.38 -23.73
N ALA A 473 13.63 -20.11 -23.57
CA ALA A 473 14.92 -19.50 -23.27
C ALA A 473 15.18 -18.36 -24.27
N PRO A 474 15.72 -17.21 -23.84
CA PRO A 474 16.17 -16.20 -24.79
C PRO A 474 17.13 -16.91 -25.76
N GLN A 475 16.78 -16.93 -27.05
CA GLN A 475 17.66 -17.47 -28.08
C GLN A 475 19.00 -16.78 -27.91
N ALA A 476 20.01 -17.55 -27.51
CA ALA A 476 21.38 -17.08 -27.47
C ALA A 476 21.68 -16.51 -28.86
N ALA A 477 21.95 -15.21 -28.91
CA ALA A 477 22.49 -14.58 -30.09
C ALA A 477 23.74 -15.39 -30.47
N TRP A 478 23.74 -15.92 -31.69
CA TRP A 478 24.86 -16.63 -32.26
C TRP A 478 26.12 -15.77 -32.08
N PRO A 479 27.24 -16.31 -31.57
CA PRO A 479 28.49 -15.56 -31.58
C PRO A 479 28.90 -15.31 -33.04
N PRO A 480 29.47 -14.15 -33.37
CA PRO A 480 29.99 -13.91 -34.70
C PRO A 480 31.16 -14.87 -34.95
N SER A 481 31.16 -15.47 -36.13
CA SER A 481 32.23 -16.34 -36.63
C SER A 481 33.54 -15.57 -36.70
N GLU A 482 34.49 -15.92 -35.83
CA GLU A 482 35.89 -15.50 -35.92
C GLU A 482 36.61 -16.32 -37.00
N ASP A 483 36.64 -15.78 -38.22
CA ASP A 483 37.71 -16.03 -39.18
C ASP A 483 38.92 -15.20 -38.75
N GLY A 484 40.04 -15.84 -38.41
CA GLY A 484 41.23 -15.07 -38.05
C GLY A 484 42.36 -15.85 -37.41
N SER A 485 42.85 -16.87 -38.10
CA SER A 485 44.18 -17.46 -37.91
C SER A 485 45.26 -16.46 -37.46
N ASN A 486 45.92 -16.72 -36.33
CA ASN A 486 47.38 -16.65 -36.29
C ASN A 486 47.98 -17.46 -35.13
N HIS A 487 48.85 -18.40 -35.51
CA HIS A 487 49.80 -19.06 -34.62
C HIS A 487 50.76 -18.04 -34.01
N ASN A 488 51.04 -18.15 -32.70
CA ASN A 488 52.44 -18.25 -32.29
C ASN A 488 52.62 -18.99 -30.95
N SER A 489 53.49 -19.99 -31.05
CA SER A 489 54.33 -20.69 -30.07
C SER A 489 54.21 -20.43 -28.57
N ASN A 490 54.02 -21.55 -27.85
CA ASN A 490 54.72 -21.97 -26.62
C ASN A 490 55.90 -21.12 -26.19
N ASP A 491 55.95 -20.80 -24.89
CA ASP A 491 57.00 -21.37 -24.05
C ASP A 491 56.49 -21.62 -22.62
N SER A 492 56.98 -22.71 -22.07
CA SER A 492 56.62 -23.37 -20.83
C SER A 492 57.42 -22.85 -19.63
N ASP A 493 57.08 -23.42 -18.47
CA ASP A 493 57.81 -23.43 -17.19
C ASP A 493 57.30 -22.36 -16.19
N ASN A 494 57.03 -22.62 -14.92
CA ASN A 494 57.50 -23.69 -14.05
C ASN A 494 56.57 -23.78 -12.81
N LEU A 495 56.50 -24.96 -12.22
CA LEU A 495 55.85 -25.28 -10.96
C LEU A 495 56.61 -24.66 -9.77
N GLY A 496 55.89 -24.34 -8.69
CA GLY A 496 56.50 -23.97 -7.41
C GLY A 496 55.46 -23.83 -6.29
N LEU A 497 55.22 -24.94 -5.58
CA LEU A 497 54.55 -24.99 -4.28
C LEU A 497 55.50 -24.49 -3.17
N GLY A 498 54.94 -23.87 -2.12
CA GLY A 498 55.60 -23.53 -0.85
C GLY A 498 54.80 -22.43 -0.14
N GLU A 499 53.89 -22.79 0.76
CA GLU A 499 54.09 -22.88 2.23
C GLU A 499 54.20 -21.51 2.92
N ASP A 500 53.14 -21.21 3.68
CA ASP A 500 53.08 -20.66 5.04
C ASP A 500 54.19 -19.70 5.50
N GLY A 501 53.77 -18.48 5.84
CA GLY A 501 54.59 -17.47 6.48
C GLY A 501 53.71 -16.44 7.19
N ASP A 502 53.64 -16.58 8.50
CA ASP A 502 52.96 -15.72 9.46
C ASP A 502 53.56 -14.30 9.44
N GLY A 503 52.72 -13.28 9.60
CA GLY A 503 53.16 -11.89 9.70
C GLY A 503 52.06 -10.99 10.25
N GLU A 504 52.07 -10.81 11.57
CA GLU A 504 51.46 -9.66 12.24
C GLU A 504 52.05 -8.37 11.68
N ASP A 505 51.21 -7.36 11.41
CA ASP A 505 51.63 -5.96 11.50
C ASP A 505 50.43 -5.03 11.73
N GLU A 506 50.60 -4.22 12.76
CA GLU A 506 49.70 -3.26 13.36
C GLU A 506 50.07 -1.85 12.85
N TYR A 507 49.21 -1.21 12.05
CA TYR A 507 49.11 0.25 11.83
C TYR A 507 47.76 0.49 11.14
N GLY A 508 46.96 1.53 11.35
CA GLY A 508 47.11 2.75 12.09
C GLY A 508 45.80 3.55 11.93
N ASN A 509 45.47 4.23 13.01
CA ASN A 509 44.44 5.23 13.22
C ASN A 509 44.04 6.09 11.99
N GLY A 510 42.72 6.23 11.77
CA GLY A 510 42.13 7.13 10.79
C GLY A 510 40.72 7.55 11.23
N GLY A 511 40.64 8.29 12.34
CA GLY A 511 39.42 8.95 12.77
C GLY A 511 38.95 9.99 11.74
N ILE A 512 37.68 9.93 11.37
CA ILE A 512 36.99 11.04 10.70
C ILE A 512 36.07 11.68 11.74
N GLU A 513 36.42 12.92 12.07
CA GLU A 513 35.75 13.77 13.03
C GLU A 513 34.29 14.03 12.65
N ILE A 514 33.43 13.85 13.65
CA ILE A 514 32.03 14.26 13.65
C ILE A 514 31.99 15.76 13.90
N LEU A 515 31.76 16.56 12.86
CA LEU A 515 31.44 17.98 13.02
C LEU A 515 29.95 18.11 13.42
N SER A 516 29.74 18.18 14.73
CA SER A 516 28.50 18.65 15.34
C SER A 516 28.37 20.15 15.18
N VAL A 517 27.31 20.62 14.52
CA VAL A 517 26.93 22.04 14.50
C VAL A 517 25.66 22.22 15.35
N PRO A 518 25.68 23.08 16.38
CA PRO A 518 24.55 23.27 17.28
C PRO A 518 23.42 24.12 16.66
N PRO A 519 22.16 23.96 17.13
CA PRO A 519 20.99 24.52 16.49
C PRO A 519 20.63 25.89 17.08
N GLN A 520 21.25 26.98 16.62
CA GLN A 520 20.73 28.35 16.85
C GLN A 520 21.14 29.31 15.73
N SER A 521 20.25 29.53 14.77
CA SER A 521 20.07 30.83 14.10
C SER A 521 18.79 30.81 13.26
N PHE A 522 17.65 30.86 13.94
CA PHE A 522 16.38 31.26 13.34
C PHE A 522 16.31 32.79 13.32
N SER A 523 16.10 33.40 12.16
CA SER A 523 15.31 34.63 12.00
C SER A 523 14.96 34.85 10.52
N PRO A 524 13.84 35.55 10.21
CA PRO A 524 13.11 35.38 8.96
C PRO A 524 13.47 36.45 7.92
N TRP A 525 13.66 36.03 6.67
CA TRP A 525 13.42 36.82 5.47
C TRP A 525 12.92 35.92 4.35
#